data_AF-A0A1D1ZB32-F1
#
_entry.id   AF-A0A1D1ZB32-F1
#
_cell.length_a   1.000
_cell.length_b   1.000
_cell.length_c   1.000
_cell.angle_alpha   90.00
_cell.angle_beta   90.00
_cell.angle_gamma   90.00
#
_symmetry.space_group_name_H-M   'P 1'
#
loop_
_entity.id
_entity.type
_entity.pdbx_description
1 polymer ?
#
loop_
_entity_poly.entity_id
_entity_poly.type
_entity_poly.pdbx_seq_one_letter_code
_entity_poly.pdbx_strand_id
1 'polypeptide(L)'
;MSNPNQKTKKLSLDTLSMTTVGSNQVFGDKTVDTCPSCYVALGSDNIWYLSTEKWIKMVYKSGFPNVSLTEGDALPRDTLKELLLKENMQWEKLADSDFGPLWCMEGSLDTWSWSLNVPVLSSLSEDDEMRQWSQAYQSAVECYREQRSKVSRLKKKISSTKGFKEFKKIIDLANFTKEKIERLEARSSRLVRRIEQIEPSGWKEFLQISNAVQEARALDINSHVIFPLGETAAAIRGENELWFAMVLRNKLLGVLKPAQLAAICGSLVSEGIKIRPWKSNCYIYEPSTIVNDVIGHLEEQRIPLLHLQDKHGVQIPCELDAQFSGMVEAWASGLTWREIMMDSAMDDGDLARLLRRTIDLLAQIPRLPDIDPQVQNNAMIASNVMDRPPISDLGG
;
A
#
# COMPACT_ATOMS: atom_id res chain seq x y z
N MET A 1 -35.83 -39.70 50.60
CA MET A 1 -37.27 -39.51 50.87
C MET A 1 -37.83 -38.56 49.83
N SER A 2 -38.87 -39.03 49.13
CA SER A 2 -39.94 -38.28 48.47
C SER A 2 -39.61 -37.34 47.29
N ASN A 3 -40.03 -37.80 46.11
CA ASN A 3 -40.53 -36.99 45.00
C ASN A 3 -41.78 -36.20 45.45
N PRO A 4 -42.17 -35.08 44.80
CA PRO A 4 -43.22 -35.24 43.79
C PRO A 4 -43.23 -34.25 42.60
N ASN A 5 -43.70 -34.79 41.48
CA ASN A 5 -44.62 -34.21 40.49
C ASN A 5 -44.15 -33.14 39.50
N GLN A 6 -43.78 -33.67 38.33
CA GLN A 6 -44.16 -33.17 37.01
C GLN A 6 -45.63 -32.72 36.95
N LYS A 7 -45.86 -31.49 36.43
CA LYS A 7 -47.02 -31.15 35.60
C LYS A 7 -46.53 -30.36 34.39
N THR A 8 -46.79 -30.96 33.23
CA THR A 8 -46.93 -30.35 31.91
C THR A 8 -47.85 -29.13 31.95
N LYS A 9 -47.50 -28.06 31.22
CA LYS A 9 -48.44 -27.27 30.40
C LYS A 9 -47.69 -26.27 29.51
N LYS A 10 -47.84 -26.50 28.20
CA LYS A 10 -47.94 -25.55 27.06
C LYS A 10 -47.28 -24.16 27.24
N LEU A 11 -46.25 -23.87 26.46
CA LEU A 11 -45.99 -22.51 26.00
C LEU A 11 -46.61 -22.31 24.61
N SER A 12 -47.49 -21.32 24.54
CA SER A 12 -48.18 -20.80 23.37
C SER A 12 -47.25 -20.01 22.47
N LEU A 13 -47.47 -20.18 21.15
CA LEU A 13 -47.05 -19.27 20.09
C LEU A 13 -47.77 -17.92 20.24
N ASP A 14 -47.01 -16.84 20.08
CA ASP A 14 -47.43 -15.46 19.81
C ASP A 14 -46.10 -14.72 19.50
N THR A 15 -45.85 -13.91 18.47
CA THR A 15 -46.65 -13.24 17.44
C THR A 15 -45.64 -12.78 16.37
N LEU A 16 -45.84 -13.08 15.08
CA LEU A 16 -45.23 -12.31 13.99
C LEU A 16 -46.40 -11.78 13.16
N SER A 17 -46.74 -10.51 13.42
CA SER A 17 -47.83 -9.81 12.77
C SER A 17 -47.52 -9.57 11.29
N MET A 18 -48.27 -10.26 10.43
CA MET A 18 -48.40 -9.88 9.02
C MET A 18 -49.01 -8.48 8.94
N THR A 19 -48.25 -7.51 8.44
CA THR A 19 -48.80 -6.22 8.02
C THR A 19 -49.12 -6.33 6.54
N THR A 20 -50.37 -6.62 6.21
CA THR A 20 -50.92 -6.53 4.85
C THR A 20 -51.26 -5.07 4.56
N VAL A 21 -50.62 -4.47 3.56
CA VAL A 21 -51.10 -3.20 2.97
C VAL A 21 -52.08 -3.55 1.84
N GLY A 22 -53.37 -3.57 2.23
CA GLY A 22 -54.52 -3.02 1.51
C GLY A 22 -54.84 -3.47 0.07
N SER A 23 -55.96 -4.18 -0.08
CA SER A 23 -57.05 -3.72 -0.97
C SER A 23 -58.37 -4.44 -0.67
N ASN A 24 -59.41 -3.64 -0.41
CA ASN A 24 -60.76 -4.00 0.01
C ASN A 24 -61.54 -4.89 -0.97
N GLN A 25 -62.30 -5.87 -0.45
CA GLN A 25 -63.72 -6.09 -0.82
C GLN A 25 -64.41 -7.07 0.16
N VAL A 26 -65.65 -6.74 0.50
CA VAL A 26 -66.48 -7.31 1.57
C VAL A 26 -67.30 -8.50 1.05
N PHE A 27 -67.42 -9.59 1.83
CA PHE A 27 -68.66 -10.23 2.32
C PHE A 27 -68.42 -11.72 2.67
N GLY A 28 -68.95 -12.13 3.84
CA GLY A 28 -69.33 -13.54 4.06
C GLY A 28 -68.68 -14.25 5.25
N ASP A 29 -69.06 -13.81 6.45
CA ASP A 29 -69.30 -14.64 7.64
C ASP A 29 -68.68 -16.06 7.68
N LYS A 30 -67.53 -16.17 8.37
CA LYS A 30 -67.13 -17.30 9.23
C LYS A 30 -65.78 -17.00 9.87
N THR A 31 -65.85 -16.64 11.15
CA THR A 31 -64.72 -16.62 12.09
C THR A 31 -64.07 -18.00 12.17
N VAL A 32 -62.86 -18.13 11.64
CA VAL A 32 -61.92 -19.19 12.03
C VAL A 32 -60.57 -18.52 12.30
N ASP A 33 -60.41 -18.07 13.55
CA ASP A 33 -59.12 -17.75 14.15
C ASP A 33 -58.29 -19.04 14.22
N THR A 34 -57.41 -19.25 13.24
CA THR A 34 -56.22 -20.11 13.38
C THR A 34 -55.20 -19.60 12.37
N CYS A 35 -54.29 -18.74 12.83
CA CYS A 35 -53.19 -18.25 12.02
C CYS A 35 -52.32 -19.47 11.60
N PRO A 36 -52.18 -19.78 10.29
CA PRO A 36 -51.39 -20.92 9.86
C PRO A 36 -49.92 -20.67 10.19
N SER A 37 -49.32 -21.60 10.94
CA SER A 37 -47.88 -21.71 11.18
C SER A 37 -47.13 -21.68 9.85
N CYS A 38 -46.53 -20.55 9.53
CA CYS A 38 -45.68 -20.37 8.35
C CYS A 38 -44.21 -20.55 8.74
N TYR A 39 -43.44 -21.14 7.85
CA TYR A 39 -42.04 -21.43 8.06
C TYR A 39 -41.21 -20.85 6.94
N VAL A 40 -40.02 -20.37 7.30
CA VAL A 40 -39.07 -19.73 6.39
C VAL A 40 -37.83 -20.62 6.23
N ALA A 41 -37.34 -20.75 5.00
CA ALA A 41 -36.11 -21.44 4.66
C ALA A 41 -35.25 -20.59 3.70
N LEU A 42 -33.93 -20.74 3.77
CA LEU A 42 -32.99 -20.09 2.85
C LEU A 42 -32.46 -21.12 1.84
N GLY A 43 -32.50 -20.80 0.55
CA GLY A 43 -31.97 -21.63 -0.54
C GLY A 43 -30.50 -21.35 -0.86
N SER A 44 -29.88 -22.25 -1.62
CA SER A 44 -28.49 -22.12 -2.11
C SER A 44 -28.32 -21.04 -3.19
N ASP A 45 -29.42 -20.59 -3.76
CA ASP A 45 -29.57 -19.45 -4.66
C ASP A 45 -29.62 -18.10 -3.92
N ASN A 46 -29.46 -18.09 -2.59
CA ASN A 46 -29.65 -16.92 -1.73
C ASN A 46 -31.07 -16.36 -1.78
N ILE A 47 -32.08 -17.21 -1.97
CA ILE A 47 -33.51 -16.83 -1.94
C ILE A 47 -34.17 -17.39 -0.68
N TRP A 48 -34.95 -16.55 0.01
CA TRP A 48 -35.80 -16.95 1.11
C TRP A 48 -37.12 -17.51 0.59
N TYR A 49 -37.59 -18.61 1.19
CA TYR A 49 -38.82 -19.29 0.84
C TYR A 49 -39.74 -19.38 2.06
N LEU A 50 -41.00 -18.94 1.91
CA LEU A 50 -42.04 -19.05 2.93
C LEU A 50 -43.03 -20.15 2.54
N SER A 51 -43.21 -21.12 3.43
CA SER A 51 -44.06 -22.29 3.20
C SER A 51 -44.99 -22.56 4.38
N THR A 52 -46.10 -23.25 4.12
CA THR A 52 -47.05 -23.67 5.16
C THR A 52 -46.54 -24.93 5.88
N GLU A 53 -47.07 -25.19 7.08
CA GLU A 53 -46.76 -26.41 7.84
C GLU A 53 -47.01 -27.72 7.05
N LYS A 54 -47.93 -27.72 6.09
CA LYS A 54 -48.22 -28.90 5.25
C LYS A 54 -47.04 -29.25 4.34
N TRP A 55 -46.38 -28.26 3.75
CA TRP A 55 -45.17 -28.46 2.94
C TRP A 55 -44.06 -29.10 3.76
N ILE A 56 -43.89 -28.64 4.98
CA ILE A 56 -42.84 -29.12 5.87
C ILE A 56 -43.10 -30.52 6.39
N LYS A 57 -44.34 -30.85 6.76
CA LYS A 57 -44.69 -32.21 7.20
C LYS A 57 -44.55 -33.23 6.08
N MET A 58 -44.64 -32.80 4.81
CA MET A 58 -44.37 -33.67 3.67
C MET A 58 -42.89 -34.02 3.56
N VAL A 59 -42.00 -33.07 3.83
CA VAL A 59 -40.54 -33.23 3.69
C VAL A 59 -39.89 -33.81 4.96
N TYR A 60 -40.29 -33.35 6.15
CA TYR A 60 -39.70 -33.73 7.43
C TYR A 60 -40.70 -34.52 8.29
N LYS A 61 -40.61 -35.86 8.26
CA LYS A 61 -41.46 -36.77 9.06
C LYS A 61 -41.02 -36.89 10.52
N SER A 62 -39.73 -36.72 10.80
CA SER A 62 -39.13 -36.59 12.13
C SER A 62 -38.73 -35.13 12.32
N GLY A 63 -39.19 -34.50 13.40
CA GLY A 63 -39.09 -33.05 13.61
C GLY A 63 -37.69 -32.44 13.45
N PHE A 64 -37.65 -31.12 13.32
CA PHE A 64 -36.41 -30.40 12.98
C PHE A 64 -35.31 -30.50 14.04
N PRO A 65 -34.07 -30.86 13.66
CA PRO A 65 -32.92 -30.67 14.55
C PRO A 65 -32.66 -29.17 14.74
N ASN A 66 -32.48 -28.75 16.00
CA ASN A 66 -32.08 -27.39 16.37
C ASN A 66 -30.80 -27.47 17.21
N VAL A 67 -29.70 -27.87 16.56
CA VAL A 67 -28.40 -28.07 17.20
C VAL A 67 -27.46 -26.95 16.75
N SER A 68 -26.75 -26.32 17.69
CA SER A 68 -25.71 -25.35 17.34
C SER A 68 -24.55 -26.05 16.63
N LEU A 69 -23.94 -25.38 15.65
CA LEU A 69 -22.83 -25.96 14.88
C LEU A 69 -21.53 -26.08 15.73
N THR A 70 -21.45 -25.34 16.84
CA THR A 70 -20.33 -25.25 17.78
C THR A 70 -20.87 -25.05 19.21
N GLU A 71 -20.13 -25.45 20.24
CA GLU A 71 -20.50 -25.16 21.64
C GLU A 71 -20.33 -23.66 21.92
N GLY A 72 -21.43 -22.93 22.08
CA GLY A 72 -21.46 -21.52 22.46
C GLY A 72 -22.09 -20.55 21.45
N ASP A 73 -22.35 -20.98 20.22
CA ASP A 73 -23.03 -20.14 19.22
C ASP A 73 -24.56 -20.13 19.42
N ALA A 74 -25.18 -19.00 19.06
CA ALA A 74 -26.63 -18.86 19.07
C ALA A 74 -27.30 -19.90 18.16
N LEU A 75 -28.48 -20.39 18.56
CA LEU A 75 -29.22 -21.37 17.76
C LEU A 75 -29.46 -20.78 16.35
N PRO A 76 -29.23 -21.54 15.27
CA PRO A 76 -29.42 -21.05 13.90
C PRO A 76 -30.81 -20.43 13.69
N ARG A 77 -31.84 -20.97 14.37
CA ARG A 77 -33.21 -20.44 14.33
C ARG A 77 -33.34 -19.03 14.90
N ASP A 78 -32.62 -18.71 15.97
CA ASP A 78 -32.76 -17.40 16.63
C ASP A 78 -31.97 -16.33 15.88
N THR A 79 -30.83 -16.71 15.30
CA THR A 79 -30.06 -15.85 14.38
C THR A 79 -30.84 -15.52 13.10
N LEU A 80 -31.49 -16.51 12.48
CA LEU A 80 -32.31 -16.29 11.29
C LEU A 80 -33.56 -15.43 11.59
N LYS A 81 -34.14 -15.56 12.79
CA LYS A 81 -35.26 -14.70 13.23
C LYS A 81 -34.84 -13.24 13.37
N GLU A 82 -33.68 -12.95 13.96
CA GLU A 82 -33.19 -11.57 14.09
C GLU A 82 -32.96 -10.92 12.72
N LEU A 83 -32.47 -11.67 11.74
CA LEU A 83 -32.25 -11.18 10.38
C LEU A 83 -33.57 -10.92 9.64
N LEU A 84 -34.57 -11.81 9.78
CA LEU A 84 -35.91 -11.62 9.23
C LEU A 84 -36.64 -10.39 9.80
N LEU A 85 -36.37 -10.03 11.05
CA LEU A 85 -36.99 -8.87 11.73
C LEU A 85 -36.39 -7.52 11.33
N LYS A 86 -35.18 -7.49 10.75
CA LYS A 86 -34.44 -6.26 10.44
C LYS A 86 -34.83 -5.59 9.11
N GLU A 87 -35.50 -6.30 8.21
CA GLU A 87 -35.76 -5.81 6.84
C GLU A 87 -37.27 -5.71 6.53
N ASN A 88 -37.66 -4.69 5.76
CA ASN A 88 -39.02 -4.53 5.22
C ASN A 88 -39.21 -5.46 4.01
N MET A 89 -39.63 -6.69 4.29
CA MET A 89 -39.68 -7.79 3.33
C MET A 89 -40.92 -7.74 2.40
N GLN A 90 -40.70 -7.75 1.07
CA GLN A 90 -41.76 -7.95 0.07
C GLN A 90 -41.73 -9.38 -0.45
N TRP A 91 -42.76 -10.16 -0.15
CA TRP A 91 -42.88 -11.55 -0.56
C TRP A 91 -43.63 -11.67 -1.89
N GLU A 92 -43.02 -12.36 -2.86
CA GLU A 92 -43.65 -12.69 -4.14
C GLU A 92 -44.19 -14.12 -4.13
N LYS A 93 -45.38 -14.33 -4.73
CA LYS A 93 -46.02 -15.64 -4.78
C LYS A 93 -45.43 -16.47 -5.92
N LEU A 94 -44.71 -17.54 -5.62
CA LEU A 94 -44.11 -18.44 -6.61
C LEU A 94 -45.09 -19.49 -7.14
N ALA A 95 -45.85 -20.11 -6.24
CA ALA A 95 -46.74 -21.21 -6.59
C ALA A 95 -47.90 -21.31 -5.60
N ASP A 96 -49.05 -21.81 -6.06
CA ASP A 96 -50.18 -22.21 -5.23
C ASP A 96 -50.45 -23.69 -5.47
N SER A 97 -50.33 -24.52 -4.44
CA SER A 97 -50.56 -25.96 -4.53
C SER A 97 -51.58 -26.40 -3.50
N ASP A 98 -52.02 -27.66 -3.56
CA ASP A 98 -52.92 -28.27 -2.56
C ASP A 98 -52.34 -28.26 -1.13
N PHE A 99 -51.01 -28.06 -1.03
CA PHE A 99 -50.28 -27.93 0.24
C PHE A 99 -50.22 -26.47 0.74
N GLY A 100 -50.73 -25.50 -0.02
CA GLY A 100 -50.76 -24.07 0.28
C GLY A 100 -49.73 -23.26 -0.54
N PRO A 101 -49.80 -21.93 -0.46
CA PRO A 101 -48.97 -21.06 -1.29
C PRO A 101 -47.50 -21.07 -0.84
N LEU A 102 -46.59 -21.09 -1.81
CA LEU A 102 -45.15 -20.90 -1.63
C LEU A 102 -44.77 -19.49 -2.07
N TRP A 103 -44.09 -18.76 -1.20
CA TRP A 103 -43.63 -17.40 -1.49
C TRP A 103 -42.11 -17.35 -1.49
N CYS A 104 -41.53 -16.44 -2.27
CA CYS A 104 -40.10 -16.16 -2.22
C CYS A 104 -39.77 -14.70 -2.03
N MET A 105 -38.53 -14.47 -1.65
CA MET A 105 -37.92 -13.16 -1.58
C MET A 105 -36.40 -13.29 -1.75
N GLU A 106 -35.79 -12.38 -2.48
CA GLU A 106 -34.34 -12.35 -2.66
C GLU A 106 -33.65 -12.03 -1.32
N GLY A 107 -32.61 -12.80 -0.97
CA GLY A 107 -31.81 -12.58 0.24
C GLY A 107 -30.81 -11.44 0.06
N SER A 108 -30.45 -10.80 1.18
CA SER A 108 -29.46 -9.73 1.20
C SER A 108 -28.02 -10.24 1.04
N LEU A 109 -27.04 -9.33 0.96
CA LEU A 109 -25.62 -9.70 0.82
C LEU A 109 -25.15 -10.55 2.02
N ASP A 110 -25.71 -10.31 3.20
CA ASP A 110 -25.32 -10.97 4.45
C ASP A 110 -25.73 -12.45 4.50
N THR A 111 -26.76 -12.84 3.74
CA THR A 111 -27.24 -14.23 3.69
C THR A 111 -26.46 -15.12 2.71
N TRP A 112 -25.60 -14.54 1.85
CA TRP A 112 -24.81 -15.28 0.86
C TRP A 112 -23.84 -16.28 1.47
N SER A 113 -23.21 -15.93 2.59
CA SER A 113 -22.27 -16.84 3.28
C SER A 113 -22.98 -18.09 3.81
N TRP A 114 -24.27 -17.98 4.11
CA TRP A 114 -25.11 -19.09 4.59
C TRP A 114 -25.69 -19.90 3.44
N SER A 115 -26.06 -19.28 2.32
CA SER A 115 -26.55 -19.99 1.13
C SER A 115 -25.51 -20.94 0.54
N LEU A 116 -24.21 -20.60 0.65
CA LEU A 116 -23.11 -21.47 0.24
C LEU A 116 -23.04 -22.79 1.02
N ASN A 117 -23.56 -22.82 2.26
CA ASN A 117 -23.61 -24.03 3.09
C ASN A 117 -24.87 -24.87 2.82
N VAL A 118 -25.82 -24.37 2.02
CA VAL A 118 -27.01 -25.11 1.60
C VAL A 118 -26.62 -26.01 0.42
N PRO A 119 -26.84 -27.33 0.50
CA PRO A 119 -26.54 -28.23 -0.61
C PRO A 119 -27.26 -27.81 -1.89
N VAL A 120 -26.53 -27.79 -3.00
CA VAL A 120 -27.10 -27.54 -4.33
C VAL A 120 -27.77 -28.83 -4.82
N LEU A 121 -28.86 -28.73 -5.59
CA LEU A 121 -29.62 -29.88 -6.10
C LEU A 121 -28.74 -30.95 -6.80
N SER A 122 -27.63 -30.55 -7.44
CA SER A 122 -26.66 -31.44 -8.08
C SER A 122 -25.75 -32.21 -7.11
N SER A 123 -25.76 -31.87 -5.82
CA SER A 123 -24.96 -32.49 -4.76
C SER A 123 -25.73 -33.52 -3.93
N LEU A 124 -27.05 -33.59 -4.12
CA LEU A 124 -27.90 -34.61 -3.51
C LEU A 124 -27.82 -35.87 -4.38
N SER A 125 -27.59 -37.04 -3.75
CA SER A 125 -27.50 -38.31 -4.50
C SER A 125 -28.86 -38.64 -5.14
N GLU A 126 -28.87 -39.12 -6.39
CA GLU A 126 -30.10 -39.46 -7.12
C GLU A 126 -30.95 -40.56 -6.44
N ASP A 127 -30.41 -41.21 -5.41
CA ASP A 127 -31.04 -42.33 -4.70
C ASP A 127 -31.89 -41.91 -3.47
N ASP A 128 -31.89 -40.63 -3.08
CA ASP A 128 -32.75 -40.14 -1.99
C ASP A 128 -34.12 -39.65 -2.50
N GLU A 129 -35.12 -40.53 -2.37
CA GLU A 129 -36.59 -40.29 -2.39
C GLU A 129 -37.15 -39.20 -3.34
N MET A 130 -36.68 -39.13 -4.59
CA MET A 130 -37.30 -38.30 -5.66
C MET A 130 -37.95 -39.11 -6.79
N ARG A 131 -38.43 -40.31 -6.51
CA ARG A 131 -39.21 -41.12 -7.47
C ARG A 131 -40.66 -40.66 -7.68
N GLN A 132 -41.10 -39.55 -7.09
CA GLN A 132 -42.48 -39.06 -7.18
C GLN A 132 -42.59 -37.55 -7.41
N TRP A 133 -41.62 -36.93 -8.09
CA TRP A 133 -41.88 -35.60 -8.64
C TRP A 133 -42.98 -35.74 -9.69
N SER A 134 -44.11 -35.05 -9.46
CA SER A 134 -45.32 -35.10 -10.25
C SER A 134 -45.05 -35.14 -11.76
N GLN A 135 -45.95 -35.74 -12.53
CA GLN A 135 -45.91 -35.79 -14.00
C GLN A 135 -45.57 -34.43 -14.65
N ALA A 136 -45.91 -33.32 -13.98
CA ALA A 136 -45.57 -31.97 -14.39
C ALA A 136 -44.04 -31.68 -14.44
N TYR A 137 -43.23 -32.19 -13.51
CA TYR A 137 -41.78 -31.98 -13.52
C TYR A 137 -41.10 -32.74 -14.65
N GLN A 138 -41.43 -34.03 -14.80
CA GLN A 138 -40.89 -34.84 -15.90
C GLN A 138 -41.25 -34.21 -17.25
N SER A 139 -42.49 -33.72 -17.40
CA SER A 139 -42.93 -32.97 -18.58
C SER A 139 -42.13 -31.67 -18.82
N ALA A 140 -41.80 -30.93 -17.75
CA ALA A 140 -41.01 -29.71 -17.87
C ALA A 140 -39.56 -29.99 -18.29
N VAL A 141 -38.92 -31.01 -17.71
CA VAL A 141 -37.55 -31.42 -18.07
C VAL A 141 -37.48 -31.90 -19.52
N GLU A 142 -38.47 -32.68 -19.97
CA GLU A 142 -38.59 -33.09 -21.37
C GLU A 142 -38.77 -31.89 -22.31
N CYS A 143 -39.61 -30.92 -21.95
CA CYS A 143 -39.77 -29.67 -22.70
C CYS A 143 -38.43 -28.91 -22.85
N TYR A 144 -37.66 -28.76 -21.77
CA TYR A 144 -36.35 -28.10 -21.84
C TYR A 144 -35.33 -28.88 -22.69
N ARG A 145 -35.34 -30.22 -22.62
CA ARG A 145 -34.51 -31.07 -23.48
C ARG A 145 -34.88 -30.90 -24.95
N GLU A 146 -36.17 -30.86 -25.25
CA GLU A 146 -36.65 -30.59 -26.60
C GLU A 146 -36.25 -29.19 -27.08
N GLN A 147 -36.41 -28.15 -26.26
CA GLN A 147 -36.00 -26.79 -26.59
C GLN A 147 -34.50 -26.73 -26.90
N ARG A 148 -33.66 -27.35 -26.07
CA ARG A 148 -32.21 -27.44 -26.31
C ARG A 148 -31.90 -28.15 -27.63
N SER A 149 -32.63 -29.22 -27.95
CA SER A 149 -32.49 -29.93 -29.23
C SER A 149 -32.90 -29.04 -30.42
N LYS A 150 -33.98 -28.26 -30.29
CA LYS A 150 -34.47 -27.30 -31.30
C LYS A 150 -33.44 -26.20 -31.54
N VAL A 151 -32.89 -25.60 -30.48
CA VAL A 151 -31.83 -24.58 -30.55
C VAL A 151 -30.57 -25.13 -31.23
N SER A 152 -30.15 -26.35 -30.88
CA SER A 152 -28.99 -27.00 -31.51
C SER A 152 -29.19 -27.22 -33.01
N ARG A 153 -30.37 -27.68 -33.42
CA ARG A 153 -30.74 -27.84 -34.85
C ARG A 153 -30.75 -26.51 -35.59
N LEU A 154 -31.34 -25.48 -35.00
CA LEU A 154 -31.37 -24.13 -35.59
C LEU A 154 -29.95 -23.56 -35.74
N LYS A 155 -29.09 -23.72 -34.73
CA LYS A 155 -27.69 -23.28 -34.78
C LYS A 155 -26.92 -23.97 -35.91
N LYS A 156 -27.15 -25.27 -36.14
CA LYS A 156 -26.56 -26.02 -37.28
C LYS A 156 -27.09 -25.52 -38.63
N LYS A 157 -28.37 -25.16 -38.73
CA LYS A 157 -28.98 -24.62 -39.96
C LYS A 157 -28.48 -23.20 -40.27
N ILE A 158 -28.30 -22.38 -39.25
CA ILE A 158 -27.71 -21.03 -39.38
C ILE A 158 -26.25 -21.15 -39.81
N SER A 159 -25.46 -22.03 -39.19
CA SER A 159 -24.04 -22.18 -39.53
C SER A 159 -23.77 -22.73 -40.93
N SER A 160 -24.71 -23.51 -41.49
CA SER A 160 -24.62 -24.01 -42.87
C SER A 160 -25.02 -22.98 -43.92
N THR A 161 -25.70 -21.89 -43.53
CA THR A 161 -26.16 -20.84 -44.43
C THR A 161 -24.99 -20.04 -44.99
N LYS A 162 -25.02 -19.72 -46.29
CA LYS A 162 -23.95 -18.97 -46.99
C LYS A 162 -23.68 -17.60 -46.35
N GLY A 163 -24.74 -16.87 -46.01
CA GLY A 163 -24.64 -15.56 -45.35
C GLY A 163 -23.90 -15.62 -44.01
N PHE A 164 -24.16 -16.62 -43.15
CA PHE A 164 -23.44 -16.76 -41.88
C PHE A 164 -21.94 -17.02 -42.09
N LYS A 165 -21.56 -17.79 -43.11
CA LYS A 165 -20.15 -18.04 -43.45
C LYS A 165 -19.46 -16.76 -43.94
N GLU A 166 -20.15 -15.94 -44.71
CA GLU A 166 -19.63 -14.64 -45.18
C GLU A 166 -19.49 -13.65 -44.02
N PHE A 167 -20.51 -13.51 -43.17
CA PHE A 167 -20.44 -12.68 -41.95
C PHE A 167 -19.34 -13.13 -40.99
N LYS A 168 -19.19 -14.45 -40.80
CA LYS A 168 -18.12 -14.99 -39.96
C LYS A 168 -16.74 -14.59 -40.48
N LYS A 169 -16.48 -14.66 -41.79
CA LYS A 169 -15.21 -14.22 -42.39
C LYS A 169 -14.96 -12.73 -42.15
N ILE A 170 -15.99 -11.89 -42.22
CA ILE A 170 -15.88 -10.45 -41.95
C ILE A 170 -15.50 -10.21 -40.49
N ILE A 171 -16.17 -10.91 -39.56
CA ILE A 171 -15.87 -10.84 -38.12
C ILE A 171 -14.44 -11.32 -37.85
N ASP A 172 -14.03 -12.45 -38.42
CA ASP A 172 -12.69 -13.00 -38.25
C ASP A 172 -11.62 -12.03 -38.79
N LEU A 173 -11.86 -11.39 -39.94
CA LEU A 173 -10.98 -10.36 -40.50
C LEU A 173 -10.92 -9.12 -39.59
N ALA A 174 -12.06 -8.64 -39.11
CA ALA A 174 -12.13 -7.50 -38.19
C ALA A 174 -11.35 -7.79 -36.90
N ASN A 175 -11.54 -8.97 -36.30
CA ASN A 175 -10.79 -9.41 -35.12
C ASN A 175 -9.29 -9.49 -35.39
N PHE A 176 -8.88 -10.05 -36.54
CA PHE A 176 -7.47 -10.08 -36.93
C PHE A 176 -6.88 -8.68 -37.09
N THR A 177 -7.62 -7.75 -37.70
CA THR A 177 -7.16 -6.36 -37.81
C THR A 177 -7.04 -5.67 -36.46
N LYS A 178 -7.99 -5.91 -35.54
CA LYS A 178 -7.96 -5.40 -34.18
C LYS A 178 -6.75 -5.91 -33.41
N GLU A 179 -6.50 -7.22 -33.42
CA GLU A 179 -5.31 -7.82 -32.78
C GLU A 179 -4.01 -7.25 -33.37
N LYS A 180 -3.97 -7.01 -34.68
CA LYS A 180 -2.78 -6.42 -35.33
C LYS A 180 -2.55 -4.98 -34.88
N ILE A 181 -3.61 -4.18 -34.75
CA ILE A 181 -3.53 -2.81 -34.23
C ILE A 181 -3.02 -2.84 -32.79
N GLU A 182 -3.61 -3.65 -31.92
CA GLU A 182 -3.20 -3.77 -30.51
C GLU A 182 -1.72 -4.19 -30.39
N ARG A 183 -1.25 -5.13 -31.22
CA ARG A 183 0.19 -5.52 -31.25
C ARG A 183 1.09 -4.39 -31.72
N LEU A 184 0.67 -3.61 -32.71
CA LEU A 184 1.44 -2.48 -33.24
C LEU A 184 1.49 -1.33 -32.24
N GLU A 185 0.38 -1.02 -31.57
CA GLU A 185 0.31 -0.05 -30.49
C GLU A 185 1.21 -0.46 -29.32
N ALA A 186 1.13 -1.73 -28.88
CA ALA A 186 2.01 -2.24 -27.84
C ALA A 186 3.50 -2.15 -28.24
N ARG A 187 3.84 -2.41 -29.51
CA ARG A 187 5.21 -2.25 -30.02
C ARG A 187 5.62 -0.77 -30.07
N SER A 188 4.73 0.12 -30.50
CA SER A 188 4.95 1.56 -30.52
C SER A 188 5.25 2.08 -29.12
N SER A 189 4.41 1.76 -28.13
CA SER A 189 4.60 2.16 -26.74
C SER A 189 5.91 1.64 -26.15
N ARG A 190 6.34 0.42 -26.50
CA ARG A 190 7.65 -0.11 -26.09
C ARG A 190 8.81 0.65 -26.72
N LEU A 191 8.70 1.02 -28.00
CA LEU A 191 9.73 1.79 -28.69
C LEU A 191 9.81 3.21 -28.15
N VAL A 192 8.68 3.87 -27.90
CA VAL A 192 8.63 5.20 -27.28
C VAL A 192 9.30 5.19 -25.91
N ARG A 193 8.93 4.27 -25.02
CA ARG A 193 9.59 4.13 -23.71
C ARG A 193 11.09 3.89 -23.83
N ARG A 194 11.51 3.09 -24.81
CA ARG A 194 12.93 2.83 -25.04
C ARG A 194 13.65 4.06 -25.59
N ILE A 195 12.99 4.87 -26.42
CA ILE A 195 13.51 6.16 -26.89
C ILE A 195 13.60 7.15 -25.72
N GLU A 196 12.59 7.25 -24.86
CA GLU A 196 12.64 8.09 -23.64
C GLU A 196 13.76 7.65 -22.68
N GLN A 197 14.05 6.34 -22.60
CA GLN A 197 15.20 5.82 -21.85
C GLN A 197 16.55 6.07 -22.53
N ILE A 198 16.56 6.25 -23.86
CA ILE A 198 17.76 6.55 -24.66
C ILE A 198 17.96 8.07 -24.79
N GLU A 199 16.91 8.88 -24.64
CA GLU A 199 17.01 10.33 -24.46
C GLU A 199 18.07 10.58 -23.39
N PRO A 200 19.03 11.49 -23.61
CA PRO A 200 20.18 11.62 -22.73
C PRO A 200 19.69 11.91 -21.32
N SER A 201 19.68 10.88 -20.48
CA SER A 201 19.12 10.91 -19.12
C SER A 201 19.79 12.00 -18.28
N GLY A 202 21.05 12.30 -18.59
CA GLY A 202 21.81 13.38 -17.97
C GLY A 202 21.64 14.77 -18.59
N TRP A 203 20.97 14.96 -19.74
CA TRP A 203 20.83 16.30 -20.34
C TRP A 203 19.89 17.17 -19.52
N LYS A 204 18.78 16.59 -19.05
CA LYS A 204 17.87 17.29 -18.14
C LYS A 204 18.57 17.66 -16.84
N GLU A 205 19.27 16.71 -16.22
CA GLU A 205 20.05 16.94 -14.99
C GLU A 205 21.13 17.99 -15.20
N PHE A 206 21.86 17.93 -16.32
CA PHE A 206 22.85 18.92 -16.71
C PHE A 206 22.26 20.33 -16.83
N LEU A 207 21.10 20.47 -17.48
CA LEU A 207 20.41 21.77 -17.57
C LEU A 207 19.95 22.27 -16.21
N GLN A 208 19.44 21.39 -15.35
CA GLN A 208 19.02 21.75 -13.98
C GLN A 208 20.20 22.27 -13.15
N ILE A 209 21.33 21.54 -13.16
CA ILE A 209 22.56 21.94 -12.47
C ILE A 209 23.11 23.24 -13.07
N SER A 210 23.14 23.37 -14.40
CA SER A 210 23.63 24.58 -15.07
C SER A 210 22.83 25.81 -14.67
N ASN A 211 21.51 25.71 -14.63
CA ASN A 211 20.63 26.80 -14.20
C ASN A 211 20.83 27.16 -12.71
N ALA A 212 21.00 26.16 -11.85
CA ALA A 212 21.30 26.37 -10.43
C ALA A 212 22.64 27.09 -10.22
N VAL A 213 23.70 26.63 -10.89
CA VAL A 213 25.05 27.25 -10.83
C VAL A 213 25.04 28.67 -11.39
N GLN A 214 24.21 28.94 -12.41
CA GLN A 214 24.01 30.29 -12.95
C GLN A 214 23.33 31.22 -11.95
N GLU A 215 22.23 30.78 -11.33
CA GLU A 215 21.53 31.58 -10.33
C GLU A 215 22.39 31.81 -9.08
N ALA A 216 23.19 30.82 -8.68
CA ALA A 216 24.16 30.93 -7.60
C ALA A 216 25.35 31.86 -7.93
N ARG A 217 25.43 32.40 -9.16
CA ARG A 217 26.53 33.23 -9.67
C ARG A 217 27.89 32.55 -9.54
N ALA A 218 27.95 31.24 -9.79
CA ALA A 218 29.20 30.50 -9.91
C ALA A 218 29.68 30.45 -11.37
N LEU A 219 28.77 30.45 -12.34
CA LEU A 219 29.07 30.50 -13.77
C LEU A 219 28.08 31.43 -14.50
N ASP A 220 28.56 32.28 -15.40
CA ASP A 220 27.67 32.94 -16.37
C ASP A 220 27.64 32.14 -17.67
N ILE A 221 26.50 31.51 -17.94
CA ILE A 221 26.28 30.69 -19.15
C ILE A 221 26.40 31.51 -20.43
N ASN A 222 26.13 32.82 -20.41
CA ASN A 222 26.16 33.63 -21.64
C ASN A 222 27.57 34.09 -22.02
N SER A 223 28.37 34.49 -21.02
CA SER A 223 29.74 34.96 -21.22
C SER A 223 30.79 33.88 -21.08
N HIS A 224 30.40 32.69 -20.58
CA HIS A 224 31.28 31.57 -20.23
C HIS A 224 32.33 31.96 -19.17
N VAL A 225 32.06 33.01 -18.39
CA VAL A 225 32.93 33.46 -17.31
C VAL A 225 32.60 32.69 -16.04
N ILE A 226 33.61 32.09 -15.43
CA ILE A 226 33.54 31.45 -14.12
C ILE A 226 33.79 32.53 -13.07
N PHE A 227 32.90 32.66 -12.09
CA PHE A 227 33.08 33.58 -10.97
C PHE A 227 33.99 32.96 -9.91
N PRO A 228 34.57 33.73 -8.98
CA PRO A 228 35.46 33.17 -7.95
C PRO A 228 34.82 32.02 -7.14
N LEU A 229 33.50 32.06 -6.89
CA LEU A 229 32.78 30.93 -6.28
C LEU A 229 32.87 29.65 -7.13
N GLY A 230 32.67 29.78 -8.43
CA GLY A 230 32.74 28.67 -9.37
C GLY A 230 34.17 28.17 -9.58
N GLU A 231 35.18 29.03 -9.49
CA GLU A 231 36.60 28.62 -9.55
C GLU A 231 36.95 27.75 -8.34
N THR A 232 36.54 28.15 -7.14
CA THR A 232 36.72 27.34 -5.92
C THR A 232 35.92 26.03 -6.01
N ALA A 233 34.66 26.08 -6.46
CA ALA A 233 33.82 24.89 -6.62
C ALA A 233 34.39 23.92 -7.65
N ALA A 234 34.96 24.40 -8.75
CA ALA A 234 35.59 23.56 -9.77
C ALA A 234 36.89 22.90 -9.28
N ALA A 235 37.56 23.48 -8.27
CA ALA A 235 38.83 23.00 -7.74
C ALA A 235 38.69 21.99 -6.59
N ILE A 236 37.51 21.91 -5.96
CA ILE A 236 37.25 21.00 -4.84
C ILE A 236 36.49 19.75 -5.31
N ARG A 237 36.64 18.65 -4.59
CA ARG A 237 35.87 17.42 -4.80
C ARG A 237 35.03 17.11 -3.57
N GLY A 238 33.75 16.82 -3.78
CA GLY A 238 32.81 16.52 -2.71
C GLY A 238 31.49 16.00 -3.25
N GLU A 239 30.53 15.80 -2.34
CA GLU A 239 29.15 15.46 -2.73
C GLU A 239 28.42 16.69 -3.31
N ASN A 240 28.75 17.88 -2.80
CA ASN A 240 28.22 19.15 -3.27
C ASN A 240 29.32 20.21 -3.28
N GLU A 241 30.03 20.34 -4.41
CA GLU A 241 31.17 21.23 -4.54
C GLU A 241 30.79 22.71 -4.40
N LEU A 242 29.58 23.09 -4.83
CA LEU A 242 29.07 24.44 -4.68
C LEU A 242 28.85 24.77 -3.20
N TRP A 243 28.23 23.87 -2.45
CA TRP A 243 28.05 24.01 -1.00
C TRP A 243 29.39 24.13 -0.28
N PHE A 244 30.34 23.24 -0.59
CA PHE A 244 31.67 23.31 0.03
C PHE A 244 32.39 24.62 -0.28
N ALA A 245 32.33 25.10 -1.53
CA ALA A 245 32.92 26.38 -1.90
C ALA A 245 32.28 27.56 -1.15
N MET A 246 30.94 27.54 -0.95
CA MET A 246 30.25 28.56 -0.16
C MET A 246 30.69 28.56 1.31
N VAL A 247 30.82 27.38 1.92
CA VAL A 247 31.27 27.24 3.31
C VAL A 247 32.72 27.68 3.45
N LEU A 248 33.63 27.20 2.61
CA LEU A 248 35.07 27.45 2.72
C LEU A 248 35.45 28.90 2.43
N ARG A 249 34.67 29.61 1.62
CA ARG A 249 34.84 31.05 1.35
C ARG A 249 34.23 31.94 2.44
N ASN A 250 33.59 31.36 3.46
CA ASN A 250 33.01 32.13 4.56
C ASN A 250 34.12 32.72 5.45
N LYS A 251 34.05 34.04 5.67
CA LYS A 251 35.03 34.79 6.48
C LYS A 251 35.11 34.33 7.93
N LEU A 252 34.06 33.69 8.46
CA LEU A 252 34.04 33.16 9.82
C LEU A 252 35.13 32.10 10.05
N LEU A 253 35.53 31.36 9.00
CA LEU A 253 36.53 30.30 9.12
C LEU A 253 37.95 30.82 9.39
N GLY A 254 38.27 32.07 9.01
CA GLY A 254 39.60 32.65 9.18
C GLY A 254 40.02 32.84 10.64
N VAL A 255 39.05 32.88 11.57
CA VAL A 255 39.29 33.06 13.01
C VAL A 255 39.43 31.71 13.75
N LEU A 256 39.07 30.61 13.10
CA LEU A 256 39.03 29.29 13.74
C LEU A 256 40.43 28.71 13.95
N LYS A 257 40.60 27.99 15.06
CA LYS A 257 41.79 27.16 15.29
C LYS A 257 41.78 25.95 14.34
N PRO A 258 42.94 25.32 14.06
CA PRO A 258 43.02 24.12 13.21
C PRO A 258 42.02 23.01 13.61
N ALA A 259 41.90 22.71 14.91
CA ALA A 259 40.97 21.68 15.39
C ALA A 259 39.49 22.06 15.19
N GLN A 260 39.15 23.35 15.31
CA GLN A 260 37.79 23.84 15.08
C GLN A 260 37.44 23.84 13.60
N LEU A 261 38.38 24.20 12.73
CA LEU A 261 38.21 24.09 11.28
C LEU A 261 37.99 22.63 10.85
N ALA A 262 38.72 21.69 11.45
CA ALA A 262 38.50 20.26 11.23
C ALA A 262 37.09 19.84 11.63
N ALA A 263 36.58 20.31 12.77
CA ALA A 263 35.22 20.04 13.24
C ALA A 263 34.16 20.45 12.20
N ILE A 264 34.27 21.67 11.66
CA ILE A 264 33.39 22.16 10.60
C ILE A 264 33.51 21.27 9.36
N CYS A 265 34.72 20.93 8.92
CA CYS A 265 34.90 20.05 7.76
C CYS A 265 34.30 18.66 7.99
N GLY A 266 34.37 18.13 9.22
CA GLY A 266 33.77 16.87 9.61
C GLY A 266 32.25 16.87 9.49
N SER A 267 31.60 17.98 9.84
CA SER A 267 30.15 18.15 9.67
C SER A 267 29.68 18.15 8.21
N LEU A 268 30.57 18.48 7.27
CA LEU A 268 30.28 18.52 5.83
C LEU A 268 30.41 17.14 5.15
N VAL A 269 31.07 16.17 5.80
CA VAL A 269 31.41 14.86 5.21
C VAL A 269 30.84 13.68 6.01
N SER A 270 29.78 13.96 6.78
CA SER A 270 29.08 13.01 7.64
C SER A 270 28.10 12.09 6.91
N GLU A 271 28.01 12.15 5.57
CA GLU A 271 27.04 11.35 4.82
C GLU A 271 27.20 9.84 5.10
N GLY A 272 26.11 9.23 5.56
CA GLY A 272 26.05 7.79 5.84
C GLY A 272 26.84 7.36 7.07
N ILE A 273 27.25 8.29 7.94
CA ILE A 273 27.73 8.00 9.30
C ILE A 273 26.52 7.76 10.20
N LYS A 274 26.61 6.75 11.08
CA LYS A 274 25.49 6.36 11.95
C LYS A 274 25.93 6.24 13.39
N ILE A 275 25.16 6.84 14.28
CA ILE A 275 25.31 6.67 15.73
C ILE A 275 24.54 5.40 16.14
N ARG A 276 25.15 4.56 16.97
CA ARG A 276 24.58 3.33 17.52
C ARG A 276 24.64 3.34 19.04
N PRO A 277 23.73 4.05 19.72
CA PRO A 277 23.72 4.09 21.19
C PRO A 277 23.42 2.69 21.74
N TRP A 278 24.21 2.22 22.71
CA TRP A 278 23.97 0.99 23.46
C TRP A 278 23.89 1.26 24.96
N LYS A 279 23.36 0.32 25.76
CA LYS A 279 23.12 0.48 27.22
C LYS A 279 24.32 0.99 28.04
N SER A 280 25.54 0.90 27.52
CA SER A 280 26.79 1.35 28.16
C SER A 280 27.60 2.34 27.31
N ASN A 281 27.20 2.59 26.05
CA ASN A 281 27.98 3.31 25.04
C ASN A 281 27.10 4.41 24.45
N CYS A 282 27.11 5.59 25.07
CA CYS A 282 26.18 6.68 24.76
C CYS A 282 26.86 8.05 24.63
N TYR A 283 28.17 8.12 24.83
CA TYR A 283 28.86 9.40 24.91
C TYR A 283 29.26 9.88 23.51
N ILE A 284 28.87 11.10 23.19
CA ILE A 284 29.32 11.83 22.01
C ILE A 284 30.01 13.09 22.49
N TYR A 285 31.18 13.37 21.93
CA TYR A 285 31.90 14.60 22.25
C TYR A 285 31.12 15.79 21.70
N GLU A 286 30.83 16.75 22.57
CA GLU A 286 30.19 17.99 22.19
C GLU A 286 31.21 18.94 21.53
N PRO A 287 30.86 19.58 20.40
CA PRO A 287 31.70 20.59 19.79
C PRO A 287 31.83 21.84 20.67
N SER A 288 32.91 22.59 20.50
CA SER A 288 33.09 23.87 21.19
C SER A 288 32.00 24.88 20.80
N THR A 289 31.71 25.83 21.70
CA THR A 289 30.68 26.85 21.46
C THR A 289 30.94 27.63 20.17
N ILE A 290 32.21 27.92 19.86
CA ILE A 290 32.63 28.60 18.62
C ILE A 290 32.24 27.77 17.40
N VAL A 291 32.44 26.44 17.43
CA VAL A 291 32.07 25.55 16.32
C VAL A 291 30.56 25.51 16.16
N ASN A 292 29.80 25.37 17.25
CA ASN A 292 28.34 25.41 17.22
C ASN A 292 27.80 26.73 16.65
N ASP A 293 28.35 27.86 17.08
CA ASP A 293 27.96 29.18 16.57
C ASP A 293 28.20 29.25 15.06
N VAL A 294 29.37 28.83 14.57
CA VAL A 294 29.67 28.83 13.13
C VAL A 294 28.74 27.90 12.37
N ILE A 295 28.46 26.69 12.86
CA ILE A 295 27.52 25.77 12.21
C ILE A 295 26.12 26.38 12.14
N GLY A 296 25.65 27.03 13.21
CA GLY A 296 24.38 27.75 13.20
C GLY A 296 24.31 28.82 12.11
N HIS A 297 25.38 29.59 11.91
CA HIS A 297 25.44 30.58 10.82
C HIS A 297 25.49 29.91 9.43
N LEU A 298 26.19 28.77 9.30
CA LEU A 298 26.23 28.02 8.05
C LEU A 298 24.87 27.42 7.71
N GLU A 299 24.12 26.95 8.71
CA GLU A 299 22.76 26.44 8.54
C GLU A 299 21.81 27.52 7.96
N GLU A 300 21.93 28.77 8.42
CA GLU A 300 21.19 29.89 7.83
C GLU A 300 21.55 30.14 6.35
N GLN A 301 22.81 29.93 5.96
CA GLN A 301 23.26 30.02 4.56
C GLN A 301 22.86 28.80 3.72
N ARG A 302 22.64 27.65 4.36
CA ARG A 302 22.23 26.40 3.72
C ARG A 302 20.81 26.49 3.18
N ILE A 303 19.90 27.15 3.91
CA ILE A 303 18.47 27.26 3.55
C ILE A 303 18.27 27.92 2.16
N PRO A 304 18.86 29.09 1.84
CA PRO A 304 18.78 29.67 0.50
C PRO A 304 19.29 28.76 -0.61
N LEU A 305 20.39 28.02 -0.37
CA LEU A 305 20.94 27.09 -1.35
C LEU A 305 19.99 25.91 -1.60
N LEU A 306 19.38 25.36 -0.55
CA LEU A 306 18.38 24.29 -0.68
C LEU A 306 17.16 24.77 -1.49
N HIS A 307 16.64 25.98 -1.22
CA HIS A 307 15.56 26.56 -2.03
C HIS A 307 15.95 26.77 -3.49
N LEU A 308 17.20 27.20 -3.74
CA LEU A 308 17.73 27.36 -5.09
C LEU A 308 17.84 26.01 -5.82
N GLN A 309 18.30 24.96 -5.13
CA GLN A 309 18.34 23.60 -5.71
C GLN A 309 16.93 23.08 -6.01
N ASP A 310 16.00 23.21 -5.07
CA ASP A 310 14.61 22.77 -5.25
C ASP A 310 13.92 23.49 -6.41
N LYS A 311 14.11 24.80 -6.53
CA LYS A 311 13.60 25.63 -7.63
C LYS A 311 14.01 25.09 -9.01
N HIS A 312 15.23 24.57 -9.14
CA HIS A 312 15.74 24.00 -10.39
C HIS A 312 15.57 22.47 -10.47
N GLY A 313 14.99 21.83 -9.45
CA GLY A 313 14.80 20.38 -9.36
C GLY A 313 16.11 19.60 -9.21
N VAL A 314 17.12 20.20 -8.58
CA VAL A 314 18.39 19.56 -8.22
C VAL A 314 18.23 18.86 -6.87
N GLN A 315 18.57 17.57 -6.81
CA GLN A 315 18.43 16.73 -5.60
C GLN A 315 19.79 16.31 -5.03
N ILE A 316 20.73 17.24 -4.94
CA ILE A 316 22.05 17.00 -4.36
C ILE A 316 22.02 17.42 -2.88
N PRO A 317 22.41 16.56 -1.93
CA PRO A 317 22.46 16.91 -0.52
C PRO A 317 23.37 18.11 -0.24
N CYS A 318 22.99 18.94 0.74
CA CYS A 318 23.88 19.93 1.36
C CYS A 318 24.13 19.49 2.80
N GLU A 319 25.06 18.57 2.99
CA GLU A 319 25.33 17.97 4.30
C GLU A 319 25.93 19.01 5.27
N LEU A 320 25.40 19.04 6.50
CA LEU A 320 25.89 19.83 7.62
C LEU A 320 25.36 19.23 8.93
N ASP A 321 26.04 18.22 9.47
CA ASP A 321 25.63 17.57 10.73
C ASP A 321 26.56 17.93 11.90
N ALA A 322 26.03 18.72 12.83
CA ALA A 322 26.74 19.16 14.02
C ALA A 322 27.13 18.01 14.96
N GLN A 323 26.37 16.90 14.97
CA GLN A 323 26.52 15.80 15.92
C GLN A 323 27.92 15.16 15.88
N PHE A 324 28.57 15.20 14.73
CA PHE A 324 29.89 14.60 14.52
C PHE A 324 31.05 15.59 14.73
N SER A 325 30.75 16.88 14.87
CA SER A 325 31.77 17.94 14.92
C SER A 325 32.65 17.81 16.15
N GLY A 326 32.08 17.51 17.32
CA GLY A 326 32.86 17.43 18.55
C GLY A 326 33.81 16.24 18.60
N MET A 327 33.43 15.10 18.00
CA MET A 327 34.32 13.94 17.83
C MET A 327 35.56 14.29 17.00
N VAL A 328 35.33 15.00 15.88
CA VAL A 328 36.38 15.43 14.98
C VAL A 328 37.28 16.49 15.63
N GLU A 329 36.68 17.43 16.36
CA GLU A 329 37.41 18.44 17.15
C GLU A 329 38.31 17.80 18.20
N ALA A 330 37.81 16.78 18.92
CA ALA A 330 38.55 16.04 19.93
C ALA A 330 39.77 15.32 19.33
N TRP A 331 39.59 14.66 18.17
CA TRP A 331 40.69 14.02 17.45
C TRP A 331 41.74 15.02 16.97
N ALA A 332 41.31 16.12 16.36
CA ALA A 332 42.20 17.17 15.88
C ALA A 332 42.89 17.93 17.02
N SER A 333 42.33 17.90 18.23
CA SER A 333 42.95 18.46 19.44
C SER A 333 44.01 17.55 20.07
N GLY A 334 44.14 16.30 19.60
CA GLY A 334 45.22 15.38 19.99
C GLY A 334 44.81 14.22 20.89
N LEU A 335 43.52 14.03 21.22
CA LEU A 335 43.07 12.89 22.03
C LEU A 335 43.43 11.56 21.35
N THR A 336 43.85 10.57 22.12
CA THR A 336 44.19 9.25 21.58
C THR A 336 42.94 8.50 21.12
N TRP A 337 43.10 7.56 20.18
CA TRP A 337 41.99 6.73 19.69
C TRP A 337 41.25 6.02 20.82
N ARG A 338 42.01 5.53 21.81
CA ARG A 338 41.45 4.86 22.99
C ARG A 338 40.57 5.80 23.82
N GLU A 339 40.99 7.05 23.99
CA GLU A 339 40.20 8.04 24.76
C GLU A 339 38.90 8.38 24.05
N ILE A 340 38.95 8.62 22.73
CA ILE A 340 37.75 8.98 21.97
C ILE A 340 36.76 7.82 21.89
N MET A 341 37.25 6.59 21.71
CA MET A 341 36.40 5.40 21.60
C MET A 341 35.83 4.92 22.95
N MET A 342 36.31 5.44 24.08
CA MET A 342 35.81 5.04 25.39
C MET A 342 34.36 5.50 25.58
N ASP A 343 33.44 4.57 25.77
CA ASP A 343 31.99 4.81 25.95
C ASP A 343 31.29 5.56 24.79
N SER A 344 31.90 5.52 23.59
CA SER A 344 31.68 6.38 22.41
C SER A 344 30.37 6.33 21.60
N ALA A 345 29.34 5.52 21.77
CA ALA A 345 28.15 5.47 20.85
C ALA A 345 28.35 5.30 19.31
N MET A 346 29.55 5.46 18.75
CA MET A 346 29.92 5.27 17.35
C MET A 346 30.78 4.00 17.22
N ASP A 347 30.68 3.33 16.07
CA ASP A 347 31.53 2.20 15.76
C ASP A 347 32.89 2.68 15.20
N ASP A 348 33.95 1.92 15.48
CA ASP A 348 35.32 2.18 15.05
C ASP A 348 35.42 2.53 13.55
N GLY A 349 34.71 1.76 12.71
CA GLY A 349 34.71 1.96 11.26
C GLY A 349 34.00 3.23 10.80
N ASP A 350 32.94 3.65 11.51
CA ASP A 350 32.22 4.88 11.19
C ASP A 350 33.04 6.11 11.59
N LEU A 351 33.68 6.09 12.77
CA LEU A 351 34.59 7.16 13.19
C LEU A 351 35.83 7.24 12.27
N ALA A 352 36.45 6.10 11.96
CA ALA A 352 37.62 6.08 11.08
C ALA A 352 37.30 6.63 9.69
N ARG A 353 36.14 6.27 9.13
CA ARG A 353 35.66 6.77 7.84
C ARG A 353 35.37 8.27 7.88
N LEU A 354 34.74 8.77 8.93
CA LEU A 354 34.51 10.20 9.13
C LEU A 354 35.82 10.98 9.21
N LEU A 355 36.77 10.54 10.03
CA LEU A 355 38.07 11.21 10.19
C LEU A 355 38.86 11.19 8.89
N ARG A 356 38.87 10.06 8.16
CA ARG A 356 39.57 9.95 6.87
C ARG A 356 38.99 10.92 5.83
N ARG A 357 37.66 10.96 5.67
CA ARG A 357 37.00 11.91 4.76
C ARG A 357 37.28 13.36 5.16
N THR A 358 37.34 13.65 6.46
CA THR A 358 37.68 14.98 6.96
C THR A 358 39.12 15.36 6.57
N ILE A 359 40.08 14.45 6.75
CA ILE A 359 41.48 14.65 6.35
C ILE A 359 41.58 14.89 4.84
N ASP A 360 40.87 14.10 4.03
CA ASP A 360 40.88 14.22 2.57
C ASP A 360 40.27 15.57 2.11
N LEU A 361 39.24 16.08 2.80
CA LEU A 361 38.70 17.42 2.55
C LEU A 361 39.70 18.51 2.95
N LEU A 362 40.26 18.44 4.17
CA LEU A 362 41.25 19.40 4.67
C LEU A 362 42.50 19.47 3.78
N ALA A 363 42.95 18.33 3.24
CA ALA A 363 44.11 18.26 2.36
C ALA A 363 43.89 18.94 0.99
N GLN A 364 42.63 19.13 0.56
CA GLN A 364 42.30 19.85 -0.67
C GLN A 364 42.36 21.38 -0.48
N ILE A 365 41.97 21.88 0.71
CA ILE A 365 41.80 23.33 1.00
C ILE A 365 43.02 24.19 0.64
N PRO A 366 44.27 23.82 0.95
CA PRO A 366 45.45 24.65 0.66
C PRO A 366 45.67 24.94 -0.83
N ARG A 367 45.04 24.18 -1.73
CA ARG A 367 45.18 24.32 -3.19
C ARG A 367 44.01 25.07 -3.83
N LEU A 368 42.99 25.42 -3.06
CA LEU A 368 41.79 26.05 -3.58
C LEU A 368 42.04 27.54 -3.87
N PRO A 369 41.56 28.06 -5.00
CA PRO A 369 41.60 29.49 -5.31
C PRO A 369 40.59 30.25 -4.43
N ASP A 370 40.87 31.53 -4.19
CA ASP A 370 39.98 32.49 -3.51
C ASP A 370 39.52 32.06 -2.10
N ILE A 371 40.40 31.39 -1.36
CA ILE A 371 40.25 31.05 0.06
C ILE A 371 41.20 31.92 0.89
N ASP A 372 40.78 32.29 2.11
CA ASP A 372 41.62 33.02 3.06
C ASP A 372 42.91 32.23 3.36
N PRO A 373 44.11 32.84 3.22
CA PRO A 373 45.39 32.19 3.53
C PRO A 373 45.47 31.62 4.95
N GLN A 374 44.78 32.21 5.93
CA GLN A 374 44.71 31.64 7.29
C GLN A 374 43.96 30.31 7.30
N VAL A 375 42.85 30.20 6.56
CA VAL A 375 42.09 28.96 6.42
C VAL A 375 42.94 27.90 5.72
N GLN A 376 43.67 28.26 4.67
CA GLN A 376 44.60 27.35 3.98
C GLN A 376 45.69 26.82 4.92
N ASN A 377 46.31 27.70 5.72
CA ASN A 377 47.33 27.29 6.68
C ASN A 377 46.76 26.41 7.80
N ASN A 378 45.61 26.80 8.36
CA ASN A 378 44.94 26.04 9.42
C ASN A 378 44.49 24.66 8.94
N ALA A 379 44.02 24.55 7.69
CA ALA A 379 43.66 23.27 7.08
C ALA A 379 44.87 22.35 6.92
N MET A 380 46.02 22.88 6.47
CA MET A 380 47.26 22.12 6.38
C MET A 380 47.74 21.61 7.75
N ILE A 381 47.67 22.46 8.78
CA ILE A 381 48.03 22.07 10.14
C ILE A 381 47.08 20.98 10.64
N ALA A 382 45.77 21.17 10.47
CA ALA A 382 44.75 20.22 10.91
C ALA A 382 44.90 18.87 10.22
N SER A 383 45.09 18.84 8.89
CA SER A 383 45.26 17.58 8.15
C SER A 383 46.47 16.79 8.66
N ASN A 384 47.59 17.47 8.92
CA ASN A 384 48.81 16.83 9.41
C ASN A 384 48.68 16.29 10.84
N VAL A 385 47.95 17.00 11.72
CA VAL A 385 47.72 16.55 13.10
C VAL A 385 46.74 15.37 13.15
N MET A 386 45.75 15.36 12.27
CA MET A 386 44.75 14.31 12.21
C MET A 386 45.25 13.02 11.54
N ASP A 387 46.23 13.11 10.63
CA ASP A 387 46.82 11.96 9.93
C ASP A 387 47.83 11.22 10.82
N ARG A 388 47.30 10.47 11.79
CA ARG A 388 48.07 9.68 12.77
C ARG A 388 47.40 8.33 13.08
N PRO A 389 48.11 7.36 13.69
CA PRO A 389 47.55 6.05 13.96
C PRO A 389 46.31 6.11 14.86
N PRO A 390 45.24 5.33 14.58
CA PRO A 390 45.19 4.25 13.59
C PRO A 390 44.81 4.71 12.16
N ILE A 391 44.44 5.97 11.95
CA ILE A 391 43.89 6.44 10.66
C ILE A 391 44.94 6.45 9.55
N SER A 392 46.18 6.83 9.87
CA SER A 392 47.31 6.78 8.94
C SER A 392 47.60 5.37 8.41
N ASP A 393 47.36 4.35 9.24
CA ASP A 393 47.71 2.96 8.94
C ASP A 393 46.67 2.29 8.04
N LEU A 394 45.48 2.87 7.92
CA LEU A 394 44.40 2.40 7.04
C LEU A 394 44.59 2.80 5.57
N GLY A 395 45.48 3.75 5.29
CA GLY A 395 45.79 4.26 3.95
C GLY A 395 47.00 3.60 3.28
N GLY A 396 47.56 2.55 3.88
CA GLY A 396 48.74 1.80 3.42
C GLY A 396 48.43 0.60 2.56
#